data_AF-A0AAU1XI18-F1
#
_entry.id   AF-A0AAU1XI18-F1
#
_cell.length_a   1.000
_cell.length_b   1.000
_cell.length_c   1.000
_cell.angle_alpha   90.00
_cell.angle_beta   90.00
_cell.angle_gamma   90.00
#
_symmetry.space_group_name_H-M   'P 1'
#
loop_
_entity.id
_entity.type
_entity.pdbx_description
1 polymer ?
#
loop_
_entity_poly.entity_id
_entity_poly.type
_entity_poly.pdbx_seq_one_letter_code
_entity_poly.pdbx_strand_id
1 'polypeptide(L)'
;MRSFLPSMPTSPRRLPTWVRRVVLSANGGYCTYCSSDGTRAEVVDHVEPLEWGGANNITNLVPACRPCNASKSDRTPLQWRRSLERRHSDLKWWDDPPFPEYVLSLTDEGLLKLVARVQSEVAELARPYQERAAAKMKRQAAILAEDLLHLTDSQQTELRKAVLSLLSG
;
A
#
# COMPACT_ATOMS: atom_id res chain seq x y z
N MET A 1 15.34 25.73 5.48
CA MET A 1 16.25 24.67 4.98
C MET A 1 15.49 23.35 5.08
N ARG A 2 14.99 22.81 3.96
CA ARG A 2 14.28 21.52 3.95
C ARG A 2 15.34 20.43 3.84
N SER A 3 15.40 19.54 4.83
CA SER A 3 16.26 18.36 4.83
C SER A 3 15.83 17.45 3.68
N PHE A 4 16.66 17.39 2.64
CA PHE A 4 16.62 16.35 1.61
C PHE A 4 16.99 15.02 2.27
N LEU A 5 15.99 14.30 2.76
CA LEU A 5 16.13 12.86 2.92
C LEU A 5 16.29 12.27 1.51
N PRO A 6 17.23 11.34 1.27
CA PRO A 6 17.39 10.73 -0.03
C PRO A 6 16.09 10.05 -0.44
N SER A 7 15.54 10.46 -1.59
CA SER A 7 14.31 9.91 -2.15
C SER A 7 14.52 8.43 -2.47
N MET A 8 13.77 7.55 -1.79
CA MET A 8 13.71 6.13 -2.16
C MET A 8 13.31 6.00 -3.64
N PRO A 9 13.84 5.01 -4.36
CA PRO A 9 13.64 4.89 -5.80
C PRO A 9 12.15 4.83 -6.16
N THR A 10 11.69 5.86 -6.89
CA THR A 10 10.30 6.11 -7.29
C THR A 10 9.85 5.27 -8.49
N SER A 11 10.64 4.30 -8.96
CA SER A 11 10.14 3.37 -9.97
C SER A 11 9.06 2.48 -9.34
N PRO A 12 7.84 2.39 -9.90
CA PRO A 12 6.84 1.50 -9.36
C PRO A 12 7.28 0.07 -9.70
N ARG A 13 8.06 -0.56 -8.81
CA ARG A 13 8.24 -2.00 -8.86
C ARG A 13 6.83 -2.57 -8.82
N ARG A 14 6.48 -3.37 -9.84
CA ARG A 14 5.18 -4.06 -9.83
C ARG A 14 5.05 -4.80 -8.51
N LEU A 15 3.92 -4.61 -7.84
CA LEU A 15 3.60 -5.36 -6.64
C LEU A 15 3.71 -6.86 -6.92
N PRO A 16 4.34 -7.65 -6.03
CA PRO A 16 4.38 -9.10 -6.19
C PRO A 16 2.97 -9.68 -6.37
N THR A 17 2.84 -10.72 -7.20
CA THR A 17 1.53 -11.33 -7.51
C THR A 17 0.75 -11.74 -6.25
N TRP A 18 1.46 -12.24 -5.22
CA TRP A 18 0.83 -12.62 -3.95
C TRP A 18 0.27 -11.40 -3.20
N VAL A 19 0.97 -10.25 -3.22
CA VAL A 19 0.49 -9.00 -2.59
C VAL A 19 -0.79 -8.56 -3.28
N ARG A 20 -0.79 -8.50 -4.61
CA ARG A 20 -1.97 -8.11 -5.38
C ARG A 20 -3.16 -9.04 -5.10
N ARG A 21 -2.93 -10.36 -5.01
CA ARG A 21 -3.98 -11.34 -4.67
C ARG A 21 -4.54 -11.09 -3.27
N VAL A 22 -3.68 -10.93 -2.27
CA VAL A 22 -4.08 -10.68 -0.88
C VAL A 22 -4.92 -9.41 -0.78
N VAL A 23 -4.43 -8.30 -1.32
CA VAL A 23 -5.14 -7.01 -1.26
C VAL A 23 -6.51 -7.10 -1.93
N LEU A 24 -6.59 -7.70 -3.12
CA LEU A 24 -7.87 -7.84 -3.84
C LEU A 24 -8.86 -8.81 -3.18
N SER A 25 -8.41 -9.69 -2.29
CA SER A 25 -9.29 -10.59 -1.54
C SER A 25 -9.84 -9.99 -0.25
N ALA A 26 -9.21 -8.93 0.27
CA ALA A 26 -9.67 -8.24 1.45
C ALA A 26 -11.03 -7.55 1.22
N ASN A 27 -11.72 -7.21 2.31
CA ASN A 27 -13.02 -6.56 2.28
C ASN A 27 -14.05 -7.39 1.47
N GLY A 28 -13.96 -8.72 1.58
CA GLY A 28 -14.81 -9.66 0.83
C GLY A 28 -14.63 -9.63 -0.70
N GLY A 29 -13.54 -9.04 -1.20
CA GLY A 29 -13.29 -8.81 -2.62
C GLY A 29 -14.09 -7.64 -3.22
N TYR A 30 -14.58 -6.73 -2.37
CA TYR A 30 -15.30 -5.53 -2.77
C TYR A 30 -14.45 -4.27 -2.61
N CYS A 31 -14.75 -3.26 -3.43
CA CYS A 31 -14.07 -1.96 -3.39
C CYS A 31 -14.21 -1.33 -2.00
N THR A 32 -13.09 -0.96 -1.37
CA THR A 32 -13.07 -0.28 -0.05
C THR A 32 -13.96 0.95 0.00
N TYR A 33 -14.02 1.70 -1.10
CA TYR A 33 -14.61 3.04 -1.12
C TYR A 33 -16.11 3.08 -1.42
N CYS A 34 -16.63 2.16 -2.24
CA CYS A 34 -18.06 2.12 -2.61
C CYS A 34 -18.72 0.80 -2.20
N SER A 35 -18.16 0.12 -1.19
CA SER A 35 -18.56 -1.23 -0.75
C SER A 35 -20.07 -1.45 -0.58
N SER A 36 -20.85 -0.39 -0.29
CA SER A 36 -22.31 -0.44 -0.18
C SER A 36 -23.01 -0.95 -1.44
N ASP A 37 -22.40 -0.77 -2.60
CA ASP A 37 -23.04 -1.00 -3.90
C ASP A 37 -22.73 -2.40 -4.44
N GLY A 38 -22.06 -3.25 -3.65
CA GLY A 38 -21.62 -4.59 -4.08
C GLY A 38 -20.55 -4.56 -5.19
N THR A 39 -19.91 -3.41 -5.42
CA THR A 39 -18.93 -3.25 -6.50
C THR A 39 -17.65 -4.00 -6.20
N ARG A 40 -17.22 -4.87 -7.13
CA ARG A 40 -16.00 -5.68 -7.01
C ARG A 40 -14.73 -4.83 -7.07
N ALA A 41 -13.72 -5.25 -6.33
CA ALA A 41 -12.38 -4.70 -6.45
C ALA A 41 -11.67 -5.26 -7.69
N GLU A 42 -10.99 -4.39 -8.43
CA GLU A 42 -10.29 -4.72 -9.69
C GLU A 42 -8.81 -4.33 -9.63
N VAL A 43 -8.50 -3.32 -8.83
CA VAL A 43 -7.19 -2.70 -8.69
C VAL A 43 -6.79 -2.59 -7.23
N VAL A 44 -5.48 -2.45 -7.03
CA VAL A 44 -4.89 -2.17 -5.72
C VAL A 44 -4.64 -0.66 -5.70
N ASP A 45 -5.21 0.02 -4.72
CA ASP A 45 -4.99 1.45 -4.50
C ASP A 45 -4.00 1.67 -3.35
N HIS A 46 -3.18 2.71 -3.50
CA HIS A 46 -2.30 3.20 -2.45
C HIS A 46 -3.03 4.26 -1.65
N VAL A 47 -3.24 4.02 -0.35
CA VAL A 47 -3.96 4.96 0.53
C VAL A 47 -3.24 6.30 0.55
N GLU A 48 -1.95 6.30 0.87
CA GLU A 48 -1.05 7.42 0.64
C GLU A 48 -0.44 7.31 -0.77
N PRO A 49 -0.62 8.32 -1.64
CA PRO A 49 -0.07 8.32 -3.00
C PRO A 49 1.44 8.12 -3.04
N LEU A 50 1.94 7.37 -4.03
CA LEU A 50 3.38 7.15 -4.25
C LEU A 50 4.14 8.47 -4.43
N GLU A 51 3.54 9.43 -5.13
CA GLU A 51 4.12 10.75 -5.39
C GLU A 51 4.35 11.55 -4.10
N TRP A 52 3.64 11.21 -3.02
CA TRP A 52 3.71 11.87 -1.72
C TRP A 52 4.55 11.06 -0.71
N GLY A 53 5.31 10.06 -1.19
CA GLY A 53 6.13 9.20 -0.36
C GLY A 53 5.39 7.98 0.20
N GLY A 54 4.19 7.67 -0.31
CA GLY A 54 3.47 6.45 0.03
C GLY A 54 4.33 5.21 -0.27
N ALA A 55 4.34 4.24 0.65
CA ALA A 55 5.12 3.03 0.47
C ALA A 55 4.40 1.98 -0.39
N ASN A 56 5.15 1.15 -1.11
CA ASN A 56 4.65 -0.06 -1.80
C ASN A 56 4.47 -1.27 -0.86
N ASN A 57 4.29 -1.03 0.43
CA ASN A 57 4.13 -2.08 1.43
C ASN A 57 2.64 -2.38 1.69
N ILE A 58 2.36 -3.57 2.23
CA ILE A 58 0.97 -4.03 2.41
C ILE A 58 0.14 -3.09 3.29
N THR A 59 0.78 -2.35 4.19
CA THR A 59 0.12 -1.45 5.13
C THR A 59 -0.44 -0.21 4.45
N ASN A 60 0.02 0.14 3.24
CA ASN A 60 -0.46 1.27 2.48
C ASN A 60 -1.47 0.88 1.38
N LEU A 61 -1.91 -0.37 1.31
CA LEU A 61 -2.69 -0.88 0.19
C LEU A 61 -4.11 -1.27 0.58
N VAL A 62 -5.06 -0.95 -0.29
CA VAL A 62 -6.47 -1.37 -0.17
C VAL A 62 -7.03 -1.84 -1.51
N PRO A 63 -8.04 -2.73 -1.52
CA PRO A 63 -8.78 -3.07 -2.73
C PRO A 63 -9.67 -1.91 -3.19
N ALA A 64 -9.68 -1.62 -4.49
CA ALA A 64 -10.55 -0.61 -5.09
C ALA A 64 -11.08 -1.05 -6.46
N CYS A 65 -12.23 -0.52 -6.88
CA CYS A 65 -12.69 -0.58 -8.27
C CYS A 65 -11.98 0.49 -9.12
N ARG A 66 -11.97 0.32 -10.45
CA ARG A 66 -11.33 1.30 -11.36
C ARG A 66 -11.91 2.72 -11.22
N PRO A 67 -13.24 2.93 -11.14
CA PRO A 67 -13.81 4.28 -11.01
C PRO A 67 -13.37 5.01 -9.73
N CYS A 68 -13.43 4.34 -8.57
CA CYS A 68 -13.00 4.95 -7.30
C CYS A 68 -11.51 5.27 -7.33
N ASN A 69 -10.67 4.33 -7.77
CA ASN A 69 -9.23 4.52 -7.89
C ASN A 69 -8.89 5.69 -8.82
N ALA A 70 -9.53 5.77 -9.99
CA ALA A 70 -9.34 6.86 -10.94
C ALA A 70 -9.84 8.21 -10.38
N SER A 71 -10.97 8.23 -9.67
CA SER A 71 -11.46 9.47 -9.07
C SER A 71 -10.59 9.95 -7.90
N LYS A 72 -10.04 9.04 -7.09
CA LYS A 72 -9.11 9.37 -6.00
C LYS A 72 -7.80 9.92 -6.57
N SER A 73 -7.24 9.23 -7.57
CA SER A 73 -5.99 9.63 -8.23
C SER A 73 -4.85 9.74 -7.19
N ASP A 74 -4.13 10.85 -7.24
CA ASP A 74 -2.99 11.29 -6.45
C ASP A 74 -3.38 11.92 -5.10
N ARG A 75 -4.60 11.67 -4.62
CA ARG A 75 -5.10 12.22 -3.34
C ARG A 75 -5.14 11.16 -2.26
N THR A 76 -4.97 11.58 -1.01
CA THR A 76 -5.35 10.76 0.15
C THR A 76 -6.87 10.58 0.21
N PRO A 77 -7.42 9.59 0.93
CA PRO A 77 -8.86 9.40 1.04
C PRO A 77 -9.61 10.65 1.53
N LEU A 78 -9.03 11.39 2.50
CA LEU A 78 -9.63 12.62 3.01
C LEU A 78 -9.61 13.76 2.00
N GLN A 79 -8.48 13.97 1.32
CA GLN A 79 -8.37 14.98 0.27
C GLN A 79 -9.35 14.68 -0.88
N TRP A 80 -9.47 13.41 -1.24
CA TRP A 80 -10.42 12.96 -2.24
C TRP A 80 -11.86 13.21 -1.80
N ARG A 81 -12.24 12.81 -0.58
CA ARG A 81 -13.56 13.08 -0.01
C ARG A 81 -13.91 14.57 -0.01
N ARG A 82 -13.02 15.44 0.47
CA ARG A 82 -13.25 16.90 0.45
C ARG A 82 -13.35 17.46 -0.97
N SER A 83 -12.62 16.88 -1.91
CA SER A 83 -12.76 17.23 -3.33
C SER A 83 -14.06 16.74 -3.94
N LEU A 84 -14.62 15.63 -3.46
CA LEU A 84 -15.94 15.17 -3.85
C LEU A 84 -17.03 16.09 -3.28
N GLU A 85 -16.90 16.47 -2.01
CA GLU A 85 -17.87 17.32 -1.31
C GLU A 85 -18.01 18.69 -2.00
N ARG A 86 -16.89 19.34 -2.33
CA ARG A 86 -16.91 20.59 -3.12
C ARG A 86 -17.56 20.40 -4.50
N ARG A 87 -17.23 19.32 -5.21
CA ARG A 87 -17.84 19.07 -6.52
C ARG A 87 -19.34 18.82 -6.41
N HIS A 88 -19.76 18.11 -5.35
CA HIS A 88 -21.17 17.82 -5.09
C HIS A 88 -21.95 19.07 -4.71
N SER A 89 -21.39 20.00 -3.94
CA SER A 89 -22.04 21.28 -3.64
C SER A 89 -22.26 22.16 -4.87
N ASP A 90 -21.45 21.95 -5.92
CA ASP A 90 -21.55 22.67 -7.18
C ASP A 90 -22.51 21.99 -8.19
N LEU A 91 -22.99 20.78 -7.89
CA LEU A 91 -23.93 20.06 -8.75
C LEU A 91 -25.33 20.69 -8.68
N LYS A 92 -25.97 20.77 -9.85
CA LYS A 92 -27.37 21.13 -9.97
C LYS A 92 -28.22 19.88 -9.75
N TRP A 93 -29.47 20.08 -9.37
CA TRP A 93 -30.40 18.98 -9.06
C TRP A 93 -30.72 18.05 -10.26
N TRP A 94 -30.32 18.42 -11.48
CA TRP A 94 -30.46 17.60 -12.69
C TRP A 94 -29.15 16.97 -13.17
N ASP A 95 -28.03 17.16 -12.46
CA ASP A 95 -26.77 16.52 -12.80
C ASP A 95 -26.74 15.08 -12.26
N ASP A 96 -26.30 14.13 -13.08
CA ASP A 96 -26.05 12.74 -12.65
C ASP A 96 -24.73 12.71 -11.86
N PRO A 97 -24.72 12.36 -10.55
CA PRO A 97 -23.52 12.47 -9.73
C PRO A 97 -22.43 11.50 -10.23
N PRO A 98 -21.25 11.99 -10.65
CA PRO A 98 -20.23 11.14 -11.30
C PRO A 98 -19.45 10.22 -10.34
N PHE A 99 -19.84 10.14 -9.06
CA PHE A 99 -18.94 9.72 -7.98
C PHE A 99 -19.62 8.79 -6.98
N PRO A 100 -18.86 7.94 -6.26
CA PRO A 100 -19.44 7.07 -5.25
C PRO A 100 -20.02 7.90 -4.10
N GLU A 101 -21.32 8.13 -4.14
CA GLU A 101 -22.09 8.90 -3.16
C GLU A 101 -21.87 8.38 -1.73
N TYR A 102 -21.58 7.09 -1.60
CA TYR A 102 -21.22 6.46 -0.34
C TYR A 102 -20.01 7.10 0.36
N VAL A 103 -18.96 7.50 -0.38
CA VAL A 103 -17.80 8.13 0.25
C VAL A 103 -18.19 9.45 0.93
N LEU A 104 -19.20 10.16 0.41
CA LEU A 104 -19.74 11.39 0.98
C LEU A 104 -20.64 11.13 2.19
N SER A 105 -21.33 9.98 2.26
CA SER A 105 -22.20 9.63 3.39
C SER A 105 -21.45 9.35 4.69
N LEU A 106 -20.16 9.00 4.61
CA LEU A 106 -19.30 8.82 5.78
C LEU A 106 -18.94 10.16 6.44
N THR A 107 -18.37 10.14 7.65
CA THR A 107 -17.61 11.29 8.17
C THR A 107 -16.13 11.15 7.78
N ASP A 108 -15.31 12.19 7.93
CA ASP A 108 -13.86 12.07 7.76
C ASP A 108 -13.30 10.94 8.65
N GLU A 109 -13.73 10.89 9.92
CA GLU A 109 -13.35 9.83 10.85
C GLU A 109 -13.88 8.45 10.41
N GLY A 110 -15.12 8.37 9.93
CA GLY A 110 -15.73 7.13 9.44
C GLY A 110 -14.97 6.55 8.24
N LEU A 111 -14.57 7.41 7.30
CA LEU A 111 -13.75 7.01 6.15
C LEU A 111 -12.38 6.49 6.58
N LEU A 112 -11.71 7.15 7.52
CA LEU A 112 -10.42 6.68 8.04
C LEU A 112 -10.56 5.34 8.76
N LYS A 113 -11.59 5.16 9.60
CA LYS A 113 -11.86 3.88 10.27
C LYS A 113 -12.13 2.76 9.28
N LEU A 114 -12.88 3.03 8.22
CA LEU A 114 -13.13 2.08 7.13
C LEU A 114 -11.82 1.64 6.47
N VAL A 115 -10.98 2.60 6.07
CA VAL A 115 -9.68 2.31 5.45
C VAL A 115 -8.78 1.52 6.39
N ALA A 116 -8.67 1.93 7.66
CA ALA A 116 -7.84 1.26 8.66
C ALA A 116 -8.31 -0.19 8.93
N ARG A 117 -9.63 -0.43 8.98
CA ARG A 117 -10.20 -1.78 9.11
C ARG A 117 -9.76 -2.66 7.94
N VAL A 118 -9.87 -2.18 6.70
CA VAL A 118 -9.48 -2.95 5.52
C VAL A 118 -7.96 -3.17 5.46
N GLN A 119 -7.16 -2.18 5.81
CA GLN A 119 -5.70 -2.35 5.93
C GLN A 119 -5.32 -3.42 6.97
N SER A 120 -6.06 -3.48 8.09
CA SER A 120 -5.86 -4.51 9.12
C SER A 120 -6.18 -5.91 8.56
N GLU A 121 -7.26 -6.04 7.80
CA GLU A 121 -7.62 -7.30 7.12
C GLU A 121 -6.56 -7.70 6.08
N VAL A 122 -6.06 -6.76 5.28
CA VAL A 122 -4.94 -6.99 4.34
C VAL A 122 -3.71 -7.50 5.09
N ALA A 123 -3.38 -6.92 6.24
CA ALA A 123 -2.25 -7.35 7.06
C ALA A 123 -2.42 -8.79 7.56
N GLU A 124 -3.62 -9.14 8.04
CA GLU A 124 -3.93 -10.51 8.47
C GLU A 124 -3.80 -11.52 7.33
N LEU A 125 -4.39 -11.23 6.18
CA LEU A 125 -4.33 -12.11 5.00
C LEU A 125 -2.89 -12.26 4.45
N ALA A 126 -2.04 -11.25 4.63
CA ALA A 126 -0.64 -11.27 4.21
C ALA A 126 0.26 -12.10 5.15
N ARG A 127 -0.16 -12.30 6.41
CA ARG A 127 0.67 -12.89 7.47
C ARG A 127 1.35 -14.21 7.06
N PRO A 128 0.66 -15.22 6.46
CA PRO A 128 1.32 -16.48 6.08
C PRO A 128 2.39 -16.30 5.01
N TYR A 129 2.24 -15.31 4.11
CA TYR A 129 3.23 -15.01 3.08
C TYR A 129 4.46 -14.36 3.69
N GLN A 130 4.25 -13.40 4.61
CA GLN A 130 5.32 -12.73 5.32
C GLN A 130 6.10 -13.69 6.21
N GLU A 131 5.43 -14.59 6.92
CA GLU A 131 6.07 -15.62 7.74
C GLU A 131 6.93 -16.57 6.90
N ARG A 132 6.45 -17.02 5.74
CA ARG A 132 7.24 -17.85 4.81
C ARG A 132 8.44 -17.10 4.26
N ALA A 133 8.28 -15.83 3.90
CA ALA A 133 9.38 -14.99 3.43
C ALA A 133 10.43 -14.80 4.53
N ALA A 134 10.01 -14.51 5.76
CA ALA A 134 10.88 -14.38 6.92
C ALA A 134 11.62 -15.70 7.22
N ALA A 135 10.93 -16.84 7.18
CA ALA A 135 11.55 -18.15 7.37
C ALA A 135 12.60 -18.45 6.28
N LYS A 136 12.33 -18.09 5.02
CA LYS A 136 13.31 -18.21 3.93
C LYS A 136 14.54 -17.33 4.17
N MET A 137 14.33 -16.07 4.58
CA MET A 137 15.42 -15.15 4.90
C MET A 137 16.28 -15.67 6.07
N LYS A 138 15.65 -16.19 7.13
CA LYS A 138 16.35 -16.82 8.26
C LYS A 138 17.23 -17.98 7.83
N ARG A 139 16.71 -18.87 6.96
CA ARG A 139 17.51 -19.98 6.39
C ARG A 139 18.69 -19.48 5.58
N GLN A 140 18.48 -18.47 4.73
CA GLN A 140 19.57 -17.90 3.93
C GLN A 140 20.65 -17.24 4.80
N ALA A 141 20.24 -16.56 5.88
CA ALA A 141 21.16 -15.97 6.84
C ALA A 141 22.00 -17.03 7.57
N ALA A 142 21.41 -18.19 7.90
CA ALA A 142 22.15 -19.30 8.49
C ALA A 142 23.22 -19.87 7.55
N ILE A 143 22.88 -20.08 6.27
CA ILE A 143 23.83 -20.53 5.24
C ILE A 143 24.96 -19.53 5.08
N LEU A 144 24.63 -18.24 4.97
CA LEU A 144 25.64 -17.18 4.87
C LEU A 144 26.56 -17.15 6.10
N ALA A 145 26.03 -17.41 7.30
CA ALA A 145 26.82 -17.46 8.52
C ALA A 145 27.80 -18.65 8.53
N GLU A 146 27.41 -19.79 7.95
CA GLU A 146 28.29 -20.96 7.79
C GLU A 146 29.39 -20.69 6.74
N ASP A 147 29.02 -20.16 5.58
CA ASP A 147 29.97 -19.80 4.51
C ASP A 147 31.03 -18.79 5.00
N LEU A 148 30.63 -17.86 5.87
CA LEU A 148 31.52 -16.86 6.49
C LEU A 148 32.67 -17.49 7.30
N LEU A 149 32.48 -18.68 7.88
CA LEU A 149 33.50 -19.38 8.66
C LEU A 149 34.69 -19.84 7.82
N HIS A 150 34.49 -19.98 6.51
CA HIS A 150 35.53 -20.41 5.57
C HIS A 150 36.32 -19.24 4.93
N LEU A 151 35.98 -18.00 5.29
CA LEU A 151 36.64 -16.80 4.76
C LEU A 151 37.70 -16.25 5.71
N THR A 152 38.74 -15.62 5.15
CA THR A 152 39.73 -14.86 5.92
C THR A 152 39.11 -13.61 6.56
N ASP A 153 39.72 -13.10 7.64
CA ASP A 153 39.22 -11.91 8.35
C ASP A 153 39.07 -10.67 7.45
N SER A 154 39.99 -10.51 6.49
CA SER A 154 39.94 -9.44 5.50
C SER A 154 38.71 -9.57 4.59
N GLN A 155 38.45 -10.76 4.07
CA GLN A 155 37.27 -11.04 3.24
C GLN A 155 35.96 -10.87 4.01
N GLN A 156 35.89 -11.33 5.26
CA GLN A 156 34.70 -11.13 6.10
C GLN A 156 34.42 -9.65 6.36
N THR A 157 35.48 -8.85 6.59
CA THR A 157 35.36 -7.40 6.81
C THR A 157 34.80 -6.69 5.57
N GLU A 158 35.30 -7.03 4.39
CA GLU A 158 34.78 -6.48 3.13
C GLU A 158 33.32 -6.88 2.87
N LEU A 159 32.95 -8.14 3.14
CA LEU A 159 31.56 -8.58 3.00
C LEU A 159 30.62 -7.87 3.98
N ARG A 160 31.02 -7.69 5.24
CA ARG A 160 30.24 -6.94 6.25
C ARG A 160 30.00 -5.49 5.79
N LYS A 161 31.03 -4.81 5.28
CA LYS A 161 30.89 -3.46 4.72
C LYS A 161 29.91 -3.43 3.55
N ALA A 162 30.02 -4.39 2.62
CA ALA A 162 29.12 -4.49 1.48
C ALA A 162 27.67 -4.69 1.91
N VAL A 163 27.40 -5.59 2.85
CA VAL A 163 26.05 -5.83 3.39
C VAL A 163 25.50 -4.58 4.08
N LEU A 164 26.29 -3.91 4.92
CA LEU A 164 25.87 -2.67 5.59
C LEU A 164 25.54 -1.56 4.59
N SER A 165 26.32 -1.43 3.51
CA SER A 165 26.04 -0.47 2.44
C SER A 165 24.70 -0.75 1.74
N LEU A 166 24.32 -2.02 1.57
CA LEU A 166 23.04 -2.39 0.97
C LEU A 166 21.83 -2.14 1.88
N LEU A 167 22.04 -2.10 3.20
CA LEU A 167 20.98 -1.79 4.17
C LEU A 167 20.80 -0.28 4.42
N SER A 168 21.78 0.52 4.00
CA SER A 168 21.84 1.97 4.24
C SER A 168 21.37 2.81 3.06
N GLY A 169 21.07 2.19 1.91
CA GLY A 169 20.58 2.83 0.68
C GLY A 169 19.17 2.38 0.32
#